data_AF-M0NBV1-F1
#
_entry.id   AF-M0NBV1-F1
#
_cell.length_a   1.000
_cell.length_b   1.000
_cell.length_c   1.000
_cell.angle_alpha   90.00
_cell.angle_beta   90.00
_cell.angle_gamma   90.00
#
_symmetry.space_group_name_H-M   'P 1'
#
loop_
_entity.id
_entity.type
_entity.pdbx_description
1 polymer ?
#
loop_
_entity_poly.entity_id
_entity_poly.type
_entity_poly.pdbx_seq_one_letter_code
_entity_poly.pdbx_strand_id
1 'polypeptide(L)'
;MHESSGTAAAQPNEQLFERVIELEARVSELEADRERHREELHAVARENHELRSSQEQLEERVDEAETERNELRDELERAEASRGHIIDDVVDIEQQLDENQGEGMTPIERVSKMETEDTAVEMTPSIERAVAIFDHWEEWAEKTPKGRVLKDGLKSLLRTATGEGLAWRQVYRAAEALEELSKGQIRFVDHSDHGKMLIQPNPARSSDCQSSSAATS
;
A
#
# COMPACT_ATOMS: atom_id res chain seq x y z
N MET A 1 83.06 51.18 -90.43
CA MET A 1 84.02 51.04 -89.32
C MET A 1 83.22 50.76 -88.07
N HIS A 2 83.67 49.78 -87.32
CA HIS A 2 82.96 48.90 -86.39
C HIS A 2 81.79 49.44 -85.56
N GLU A 3 80.69 48.70 -85.65
CA GLU A 3 79.62 48.57 -84.68
C GLU A 3 80.09 47.88 -83.39
N SER A 4 79.33 48.17 -82.32
CA SER A 4 78.93 47.25 -81.26
C SER A 4 80.00 46.57 -80.41
N SER A 5 79.96 46.85 -79.11
CA SER A 5 79.26 45.96 -78.16
C SER A 5 79.87 46.17 -76.77
N GLY A 6 79.13 46.84 -75.89
CA GLY A 6 79.59 47.22 -74.55
C GLY A 6 78.47 47.22 -73.53
N THR A 7 77.55 46.25 -73.58
CA THR A 7 76.39 46.17 -72.66
C THR A 7 75.94 44.73 -72.44
N ALA A 8 76.84 43.82 -72.05
CA ALA A 8 76.48 42.41 -71.77
C ALA A 8 76.92 41.89 -70.39
N ALA A 9 77.66 42.67 -69.59
CA ALA A 9 78.22 42.20 -68.31
C ALA A 9 77.43 42.63 -67.05
N ALA A 10 76.51 43.60 -67.15
CA ALA A 10 75.76 44.12 -65.99
C ALA A 10 74.42 43.42 -65.72
N GLN A 11 73.83 42.77 -66.72
CA GLN A 11 72.54 42.06 -66.63
C GLN A 11 72.51 40.87 -65.64
N PRO A 12 73.58 40.07 -65.49
CA PRO A 12 73.55 38.91 -64.58
C PRO A 12 73.50 39.33 -63.10
N ASN A 13 74.17 40.42 -62.72
CA ASN A 13 74.22 40.86 -61.33
C ASN A 13 72.89 41.49 -60.89
N GLU A 14 72.24 42.28 -61.76
CA GLU A 14 70.93 42.88 -61.45
C GLU A 14 69.86 41.80 -61.25
N GLN A 15 69.83 40.77 -62.12
CA GLN A 15 68.91 39.62 -61.97
C GLN A 15 69.17 38.83 -60.69
N LEU A 16 70.44 38.71 -60.27
CA LEU A 16 70.79 38.08 -59.00
C LEU A 16 70.33 38.93 -57.81
N PHE A 17 70.44 40.26 -57.87
CA PHE A 17 69.94 41.15 -56.81
C PHE A 17 68.42 41.08 -56.67
N GLU A 18 67.67 41.12 -57.79
CA GLU A 18 66.21 40.95 -57.76
C GLU A 18 65.81 39.59 -57.17
N ARG A 19 66.53 38.52 -57.54
CA ARG A 19 66.28 37.18 -56.99
C ARG A 19 66.59 37.10 -55.50
N VAL A 20 67.63 37.78 -55.03
CA VAL A 20 67.94 37.85 -53.58
C VAL A 20 66.82 38.57 -52.83
N ILE A 21 66.33 39.70 -53.33
CA ILE A 21 65.21 40.43 -52.72
C ILE A 21 63.94 39.56 -52.66
N GLU A 22 63.62 38.85 -53.74
CA GLU A 22 62.48 37.93 -53.78
C GLU A 22 62.66 36.78 -52.77
N LEU A 23 63.86 36.21 -52.68
CA LEU A 23 64.16 35.14 -51.73
C LEU A 23 64.10 35.63 -50.28
N GLU A 24 64.60 36.83 -49.98
CA GLU A 24 64.51 37.44 -48.65
C GLU A 24 63.06 37.68 -48.25
N ALA A 25 62.22 38.21 -49.16
CA ALA A 25 60.80 38.37 -48.93
C ALA A 25 60.11 37.02 -48.65
N ARG A 26 60.44 35.99 -49.45
CA ARG A 26 59.90 34.64 -49.26
C ARG A 26 60.37 33.99 -47.96
N VAL A 27 61.61 34.20 -47.54
CA VAL A 27 62.12 33.71 -46.26
C VAL A 27 61.36 34.38 -45.12
N SER A 28 61.15 35.70 -45.18
CA SER A 28 60.38 36.43 -44.17
C SER A 28 58.92 35.94 -44.08
N GLU A 29 58.28 35.66 -45.21
CA GLU A 29 56.93 35.07 -45.25
C GLU A 29 56.90 33.67 -44.63
N LEU A 30 57.85 32.80 -45.01
CA LEU A 30 57.95 31.45 -44.46
C LEU A 30 58.25 31.44 -42.96
N GLU A 31 59.03 32.39 -42.46
CA GLU A 31 59.28 32.55 -41.03
C GLU A 31 58.01 32.97 -40.29
N ALA A 32 57.22 33.90 -40.86
CA ALA A 32 55.93 34.30 -40.30
C ALA A 32 54.91 33.14 -40.30
N ASP A 33 54.84 32.37 -41.39
CA ASP A 33 54.01 31.16 -41.46
C ASP A 33 54.41 30.10 -40.44
N ARG A 34 55.71 29.88 -40.30
CA ARG A 34 56.24 28.94 -39.31
C ARG A 34 55.85 29.36 -37.89
N GLU A 35 55.90 30.65 -37.57
CA GLU A 35 55.50 31.14 -36.24
C GLU A 35 53.99 30.98 -36.02
N ARG A 36 53.16 31.32 -37.02
CA ARG A 36 51.71 31.07 -36.95
C ARG A 36 51.39 29.59 -36.68
N HIS A 37 52.00 28.69 -37.43
CA HIS A 37 51.80 27.26 -37.24
C HIS A 37 52.29 26.77 -35.88
N ARG A 38 53.37 27.36 -35.35
CA ARG A 38 53.85 27.05 -34.00
C ARG A 38 52.82 27.47 -32.94
N GLU A 39 52.24 28.65 -33.08
CA GLU A 39 51.17 29.14 -32.19
C GLU A 39 49.93 28.25 -32.25
N GLU A 40 49.49 27.87 -33.45
CA GLU A 40 48.36 26.94 -33.67
C GLU A 40 48.62 25.58 -33.00
N LEU A 41 49.81 25.00 -33.18
CA LEU A 41 50.18 23.74 -32.53
C LEU A 41 50.13 23.84 -31.01
N HIS A 42 50.59 24.96 -30.43
CA HIS A 42 50.51 25.18 -28.99
C HIS A 42 49.06 25.38 -28.51
N ALA A 43 48.20 26.03 -29.29
CA ALA A 43 46.78 26.14 -28.97
C ALA A 43 46.09 24.77 -28.97
N VAL A 44 46.30 23.97 -30.02
CA VAL A 44 45.73 22.61 -30.15
C VAL A 44 46.27 21.68 -29.06
N ALA A 45 47.53 21.81 -28.67
CA ALA A 45 48.09 21.02 -27.57
C ALA A 45 47.43 21.32 -26.22
N ARG A 46 47.10 22.60 -25.95
CA ARG A 46 46.37 23.00 -24.74
C ARG A 46 44.95 22.45 -24.74
N GLU A 47 44.23 22.63 -25.84
CA GLU A 47 42.86 22.11 -25.99
C GLU A 47 42.83 20.58 -25.82
N ASN A 48 43.77 19.85 -26.43
CA ASN A 48 43.87 18.40 -26.23
C ASN A 48 44.14 18.02 -24.78
N HIS A 49 44.93 18.80 -24.05
CA HIS A 49 45.19 18.54 -22.64
C HIS A 49 43.92 18.76 -21.80
N GLU A 50 43.19 19.84 -22.06
CA GLU A 50 41.92 20.15 -21.39
C GLU A 50 40.85 19.09 -21.69
N LEU A 51 40.72 18.67 -22.95
CA LEU A 51 39.79 17.61 -23.35
C LEU A 51 40.12 16.27 -22.67
N ARG A 52 41.41 15.90 -22.59
CA ARG A 52 41.81 14.69 -21.86
C ARG A 52 41.50 14.76 -20.38
N SER A 53 41.74 15.89 -19.74
CA SER A 53 41.39 16.09 -18.33
C SER A 53 39.87 16.02 -18.11
N SER A 54 39.09 16.59 -19.03
CA SER A 54 37.63 16.48 -18.98
C SER A 54 37.14 15.06 -19.23
N GLN A 55 37.79 14.28 -20.10
CA GLN A 55 37.46 12.88 -20.34
C GLN A 55 37.70 12.04 -19.09
N GLU A 56 38.85 12.21 -18.44
CA GLU A 56 39.19 11.51 -17.19
C GLU A 56 38.16 11.79 -16.08
N GLN A 57 37.75 13.05 -15.91
CA GLN A 57 36.70 13.40 -14.95
C GLN A 57 35.33 12.82 -15.29
N LEU A 58 35.01 12.69 -16.58
CA LEU A 58 33.75 12.08 -17.00
C LEU A 58 33.76 10.56 -16.80
N GLU A 59 34.90 9.90 -17.06
CA GLU A 59 35.09 8.47 -16.79
C GLU A 59 34.92 8.19 -15.29
N GLU A 60 35.55 8.98 -14.42
CA GLU A 60 35.40 8.84 -12.96
C GLU A 60 33.93 8.98 -12.52
N ARG A 61 33.22 9.99 -13.02
CA ARG A 61 31.79 10.19 -12.71
C ARG A 61 30.90 9.06 -13.22
N VAL A 62 31.26 8.44 -14.34
CA VAL A 62 30.53 7.28 -14.87
C VAL A 62 30.74 6.09 -13.96
N ASP A 63 31.98 5.82 -13.54
CA ASP A 63 32.31 4.71 -12.62
C ASP A 63 31.59 4.87 -11.27
N GLU A 64 31.56 6.09 -10.72
CA GLU A 64 30.80 6.42 -9.51
C GLU A 64 29.30 6.13 -9.68
N ALA A 65 28.70 6.65 -10.76
CA ALA A 65 27.28 6.46 -11.03
C ALA A 65 26.92 4.99 -11.29
N GLU A 66 27.80 4.22 -11.93
CA GLU A 66 27.60 2.78 -12.13
C GLU A 66 27.65 2.01 -10.81
N THR A 67 28.54 2.40 -9.90
CA THR A 67 28.64 1.84 -8.54
C THR A 67 27.34 2.10 -7.77
N GLU A 68 26.89 3.36 -7.71
CA GLU A 68 25.63 3.74 -7.05
C GLU A 68 24.42 2.99 -7.64
N ARG A 69 24.35 2.88 -8.97
CA ARG A 69 23.27 2.16 -9.65
C ARG A 69 23.25 0.69 -9.24
N ASN A 70 24.41 0.04 -9.12
CA ASN A 70 24.48 -1.36 -8.72
C ASN A 70 24.07 -1.53 -7.25
N GLU A 71 24.48 -0.63 -6.35
CA GLU A 71 24.05 -0.66 -4.95
C GLU A 71 22.54 -0.49 -4.79
N LEU A 72 21.94 0.46 -5.51
CA LEU A 72 20.48 0.67 -5.52
C LEU A 72 19.72 -0.54 -6.07
N ARG A 73 20.30 -1.21 -7.08
CA ARG A 73 19.71 -2.44 -7.64
C ARG A 73 19.69 -3.56 -6.60
N ASP A 74 20.79 -3.76 -5.87
CA ASP A 74 20.88 -4.77 -4.82
C ASP A 74 19.94 -4.46 -3.65
N GLU A 75 19.72 -3.17 -3.35
CA GLU A 75 18.73 -2.74 -2.35
C GLU A 75 17.30 -3.02 -2.79
N LEU A 76 16.97 -2.74 -4.05
CA LEU A 76 15.67 -3.06 -4.62
C LEU A 76 15.38 -4.56 -4.54
N GLU A 77 16.34 -5.41 -4.91
CA GLU A 77 16.19 -6.87 -4.83
C GLU A 77 15.94 -7.35 -3.40
N ARG A 78 16.66 -6.80 -2.42
CA ARG A 78 16.43 -7.10 -0.98
C ARG A 78 15.05 -6.66 -0.53
N ALA A 79 14.60 -5.47 -0.92
CA ALA A 79 13.28 -4.95 -0.57
C ALA A 79 12.15 -5.78 -1.19
N GLU A 80 12.31 -6.21 -2.44
CA GLU A 80 11.35 -7.09 -3.12
C GLU A 80 11.26 -8.47 -2.48
N ALA A 81 12.40 -9.06 -2.10
CA ALA A 81 12.42 -10.32 -1.36
C ALA A 81 11.70 -10.19 -0.01
N SER A 82 11.96 -9.12 0.74
CA SER A 82 11.28 -8.85 2.02
C SER A 82 9.79 -8.62 1.83
N ARG A 83 9.37 -7.92 0.77
CA ARG A 83 7.95 -7.72 0.44
C ARG A 83 7.27 -9.05 0.15
N GLY A 84 7.93 -9.96 -0.55
CA GLY A 84 7.43 -11.32 -0.80
C GLY A 84 7.11 -12.05 0.50
N HIS A 85 8.04 -12.04 1.45
CA HIS A 85 7.84 -12.70 2.75
C HIS A 85 6.68 -12.10 3.54
N ILE A 86 6.54 -10.77 3.54
CA ILE A 86 5.42 -10.10 4.23
C ILE A 86 4.08 -10.49 3.60
N ILE A 87 4.01 -10.62 2.27
CA ILE A 87 2.79 -11.04 1.59
C ILE A 87 2.42 -12.47 2.01
N ASP A 88 3.39 -13.38 2.04
CA ASP A 88 3.17 -14.75 2.50
C ASP A 88 2.66 -14.79 3.95
N ASP A 89 3.28 -14.02 4.85
CA ASP A 89 2.84 -13.90 6.25
C ASP A 89 1.41 -13.36 6.37
N VAL A 90 1.02 -12.38 5.54
CA VAL A 90 -0.35 -11.83 5.54
C VAL A 90 -1.36 -12.87 5.09
N VAL A 91 -1.05 -13.67 4.06
CA VAL A 91 -1.93 -14.75 3.60
C VAL A 91 -2.13 -15.79 4.70
N ASP A 92 -1.06 -16.19 5.40
CA ASP A 92 -1.14 -17.13 6.53
C ASP A 92 -2.01 -16.57 7.67
N ILE A 93 -1.90 -15.28 7.97
CA ILE A 93 -2.71 -14.61 8.99
C ILE A 93 -4.19 -14.53 8.58
N GLU A 94 -4.48 -14.17 7.34
CA GLU A 94 -5.86 -14.10 6.83
C GLU A 94 -6.53 -15.47 6.92
N GLN A 95 -5.82 -16.54 6.53
CA GLN A 95 -6.33 -17.90 6.65
C GLN A 95 -6.62 -18.29 8.12
N GLN A 96 -5.72 -17.96 9.04
CA GLN A 96 -5.94 -18.22 10.47
C GLN A 96 -7.13 -17.42 11.03
N LEU A 97 -7.36 -16.20 10.54
CA LEU A 97 -8.49 -15.38 10.96
C LEU A 97 -9.81 -15.96 10.49
N ASP A 98 -9.90 -16.46 9.25
CA ASP A 98 -11.11 -17.11 8.75
C ASP A 98 -11.43 -18.41 9.49
N GLU A 99 -10.41 -19.21 9.82
CA GLU A 99 -10.59 -20.44 10.61
C GLU A 99 -11.09 -20.13 12.04
N ASN A 100 -10.65 -19.02 12.63
CA ASN A 100 -10.97 -18.67 14.03
C ASN A 100 -12.29 -17.89 14.17
N GLN A 101 -12.84 -17.32 13.09
CA GLN A 101 -14.12 -16.58 13.15
C GLN A 101 -15.32 -17.46 13.56
N GLY A 102 -15.25 -18.78 13.39
CA GLY A 102 -16.29 -19.72 13.83
C GLY A 102 -16.14 -20.26 15.26
N GLU A 103 -14.93 -20.26 15.81
CA GLU A 103 -14.58 -20.91 17.08
C GLU A 103 -14.85 -20.00 18.30
N GLY A 104 -16.12 -19.67 18.52
CA GLY A 104 -16.51 -18.93 19.73
C GLY A 104 -17.87 -18.27 19.66
N MET A 105 -18.42 -18.12 18.45
CA MET A 105 -19.73 -17.52 18.24
C MET A 105 -20.87 -18.51 18.53
N THR A 106 -21.91 -18.02 19.19
CA THR A 106 -23.20 -18.69 19.28
C THR A 106 -23.84 -18.80 17.89
N PRO A 107 -24.75 -19.77 17.65
CA PRO A 107 -25.49 -19.85 16.41
C PRO A 107 -26.15 -18.52 15.99
N ILE A 108 -26.72 -17.75 16.92
CA ILE A 108 -27.34 -16.46 16.59
C ILE A 108 -26.30 -15.42 16.13
N GLU A 109 -25.11 -15.40 16.73
CA GLU A 109 -24.02 -14.49 16.35
C GLU A 109 -23.46 -14.83 14.96
N ARG A 110 -23.37 -16.12 14.62
CA ARG A 110 -22.96 -16.57 13.29
C ARG A 110 -23.99 -16.17 12.24
N VAL A 111 -25.26 -16.41 12.50
CA VAL A 111 -26.37 -16.10 11.58
C VAL A 111 -26.59 -14.58 11.42
N SER A 112 -26.22 -13.78 12.42
CA SER A 112 -26.24 -12.30 12.35
C SER A 112 -25.05 -11.72 11.55
N LYS A 113 -23.87 -12.36 11.59
CA LYS A 113 -22.63 -11.81 11.01
C LYS A 113 -22.18 -12.43 9.69
N MET A 114 -22.50 -13.70 9.46
CA MET A 114 -22.07 -14.46 8.28
C MET A 114 -23.22 -14.54 7.27
N GLU A 115 -22.88 -14.71 5.98
CA GLU A 115 -23.91 -14.95 4.96
C GLU A 115 -24.61 -16.29 5.25
N THR A 116 -25.88 -16.37 4.89
CA THR A 116 -26.75 -17.51 5.22
C THR A 116 -26.22 -18.85 4.71
N GLU A 117 -25.46 -18.84 3.61
CA GLU A 117 -24.88 -20.03 2.98
C GLU A 117 -23.75 -20.65 3.81
N ASP A 118 -23.08 -19.86 4.65
CA ASP A 118 -21.97 -20.31 5.52
C ASP A 118 -22.47 -20.80 6.88
N THR A 119 -23.79 -20.71 7.13
CA THR A 119 -24.39 -21.15 8.39
C THR A 119 -25.15 -22.46 8.21
N ALA A 120 -24.92 -23.43 9.10
CA ALA A 120 -25.65 -24.70 9.10
C ALA A 120 -27.11 -24.59 9.60
N VAL A 121 -27.70 -23.40 9.57
CA VAL A 121 -29.02 -23.08 10.09
C VAL A 121 -29.93 -22.67 8.93
N GLU A 122 -31.00 -23.40 8.69
CA GLU A 122 -31.99 -23.04 7.67
C GLU A 122 -32.71 -21.74 8.07
N MET A 123 -32.66 -20.72 7.23
CA MET A 123 -33.34 -19.45 7.48
C MET A 123 -34.85 -19.61 7.37
N THR A 124 -35.51 -19.68 8.53
CA THR A 124 -36.97 -19.63 8.64
C THR A 124 -37.42 -18.23 9.06
N PRO A 125 -38.67 -17.82 8.79
CA PRO A 125 -39.16 -16.51 9.22
C PRO A 125 -39.07 -16.26 10.75
N SER A 126 -39.13 -17.31 11.57
CA SER A 126 -38.89 -17.20 13.02
C SER A 126 -37.44 -16.84 13.35
N ILE A 127 -36.48 -17.37 12.59
CA ILE A 127 -35.06 -17.14 12.78
C ILE A 127 -34.69 -15.74 12.29
N GLU A 128 -35.19 -15.30 11.15
CA GLU A 128 -35.02 -13.91 10.68
C GLU A 128 -35.51 -12.90 11.74
N ARG A 129 -36.67 -13.17 12.35
CA ARG A 129 -37.17 -12.35 13.45
C ARG A 129 -36.31 -12.46 14.70
N ALA A 130 -35.75 -13.63 15.02
CA ALA A 130 -34.83 -13.79 16.14
C ALA A 130 -33.54 -12.99 15.92
N VAL A 131 -32.99 -13.02 14.71
CA VAL A 131 -31.81 -12.22 14.30
C VAL A 131 -32.12 -10.73 14.42
N ALA A 132 -33.28 -10.28 13.94
CA ALA A 132 -33.69 -8.89 14.09
C ALA A 132 -33.77 -8.44 15.56
N ILE A 133 -34.24 -9.30 16.47
CA ILE A 133 -34.23 -9.02 17.92
C ILE A 133 -32.79 -8.96 18.45
N PHE A 134 -31.92 -9.87 18.00
CA PHE A 134 -30.52 -9.93 18.43
C PHE A 134 -29.74 -8.69 17.99
N ASP A 135 -29.86 -8.28 16.73
CA ASP A 135 -29.15 -7.13 16.15
C ASP A 135 -29.52 -5.82 16.86
N HIS A 136 -30.77 -5.69 17.30
CA HIS A 136 -31.28 -4.50 17.99
C HIS A 136 -31.34 -4.69 19.51
N TRP A 137 -30.76 -5.77 20.05
CA TRP A 137 -30.91 -6.12 21.46
C TRP A 137 -30.41 -5.02 22.40
N GLU A 138 -29.29 -4.38 22.06
CA GLU A 138 -28.71 -3.32 22.89
C GLU A 138 -29.57 -2.07 22.99
N GLU A 139 -30.35 -1.79 21.94
CA GLU A 139 -31.26 -0.65 21.83
C GLU A 139 -32.62 -0.96 22.48
N TRP A 140 -33.18 -2.14 22.18
CA TRP A 140 -34.52 -2.51 22.62
C TRP A 140 -34.56 -2.92 24.08
N ALA A 141 -33.52 -3.59 24.58
CA ALA A 141 -33.51 -4.11 25.94
C ALA A 141 -33.10 -3.04 26.97
N GLU A 142 -33.93 -2.85 27.99
CA GLU A 142 -33.66 -1.95 29.09
C GLU A 142 -32.53 -2.49 29.97
N LYS A 143 -31.58 -1.63 30.34
CA LYS A 143 -30.51 -1.98 31.27
C LYS A 143 -31.05 -2.00 32.70
N THR A 144 -30.93 -3.14 33.36
CA THR A 144 -31.32 -3.34 34.75
C THR A 144 -30.14 -3.83 35.58
N PRO A 145 -30.18 -3.73 36.93
CA PRO A 145 -29.12 -4.27 37.78
C PRO A 145 -28.89 -5.79 37.63
N LYS A 146 -29.89 -6.53 37.16
CA LYS A 146 -29.82 -8.00 36.95
C LYS A 146 -29.38 -8.40 35.54
N GLY A 147 -29.17 -7.43 34.65
CA GLY A 147 -28.84 -7.66 33.24
C GLY A 147 -29.69 -6.80 32.32
N ARG A 148 -29.88 -7.21 31.07
CA ARG A 148 -30.77 -6.52 30.12
C ARG A 148 -32.11 -7.23 30.03
N VAL A 149 -33.18 -6.47 29.93
CA VAL A 149 -34.54 -6.98 29.95
C VAL A 149 -35.36 -6.32 28.86
N LEU A 150 -36.06 -7.13 28.06
CA LEU A 150 -37.07 -6.69 27.12
C LEU A 150 -38.43 -7.23 27.56
N LYS A 151 -39.22 -6.37 28.20
CA LYS A 151 -40.50 -6.70 28.85
C LYS A 151 -41.72 -6.45 27.96
N ASP A 152 -41.75 -5.31 27.26
CA ASP A 152 -42.93 -4.83 26.54
C ASP A 152 -42.58 -4.38 25.12
N GLY A 153 -43.60 -4.27 24.28
CA GLY A 153 -43.44 -3.65 22.95
C GLY A 153 -42.76 -4.52 21.89
N LEU A 154 -42.26 -5.72 22.22
CA LEU A 154 -41.55 -6.61 21.27
C LEU A 154 -42.33 -6.82 19.96
N LYS A 155 -43.65 -7.02 20.04
CA LYS A 155 -44.50 -7.15 18.85
C LYS A 155 -44.49 -5.90 17.96
N SER A 156 -44.48 -4.72 18.56
CA SER A 156 -44.43 -3.45 17.83
C SER A 156 -43.04 -3.21 17.25
N LEU A 157 -41.98 -3.53 18.02
CA LEU A 157 -40.58 -3.41 17.59
C LEU A 157 -40.31 -4.30 16.38
N LEU A 158 -40.73 -5.57 16.44
CA LEU A 158 -40.63 -6.49 15.31
C LEU A 158 -41.43 -6.00 14.09
N ARG A 159 -42.64 -5.47 14.28
CA ARG A 159 -43.42 -4.89 13.17
C ARG A 159 -42.68 -3.72 12.51
N THR A 160 -42.02 -2.88 13.30
CA THR A 160 -41.24 -1.76 12.77
C THR A 160 -39.99 -2.25 12.02
N ALA A 161 -39.29 -3.24 12.57
CA ALA A 161 -38.05 -3.77 12.00
C ALA A 161 -38.28 -4.61 10.73
N THR A 162 -39.31 -5.45 10.71
CA THR A 162 -39.58 -6.37 9.59
C THR A 162 -40.67 -5.90 8.65
N GLY A 163 -41.44 -4.87 9.03
CA GLY A 163 -42.61 -4.41 8.26
C GLY A 163 -43.83 -5.34 8.34
N GLU A 164 -43.79 -6.40 9.15
CA GLU A 164 -44.82 -7.45 9.15
C GLU A 164 -45.97 -7.23 10.17
N GLY A 165 -47.17 -7.59 9.75
CA GLY A 165 -48.34 -7.69 10.63
C GLY A 165 -48.33 -8.99 11.45
N LEU A 166 -47.66 -8.99 12.61
CA LEU A 166 -47.46 -10.22 13.40
C LEU A 166 -48.62 -10.58 14.34
N ALA A 167 -48.87 -11.88 14.51
CA ALA A 167 -49.64 -12.45 15.62
C ALA A 167 -48.72 -12.75 16.82
N TRP A 168 -49.24 -12.71 18.05
CA TRP A 168 -48.43 -12.97 19.27
C TRP A 168 -47.74 -14.33 19.26
N ARG A 169 -48.36 -15.35 18.66
CA ARG A 169 -47.76 -16.68 18.49
C ARG A 169 -46.48 -16.65 17.63
N GLN A 170 -46.41 -15.79 16.61
CA GLN A 170 -45.21 -15.65 15.79
C GLN A 170 -44.09 -14.92 16.53
N VAL A 171 -44.46 -13.94 17.36
CA VAL A 171 -43.52 -13.22 18.24
C VAL A 171 -42.88 -14.18 19.24
N TYR A 172 -43.68 -15.04 19.88
CA TYR A 172 -43.16 -16.02 20.83
C TYR A 172 -42.27 -17.08 20.16
N ARG A 173 -42.61 -17.53 18.95
CA ARG A 173 -41.72 -18.42 18.19
C ARG A 173 -40.36 -17.77 17.86
N ALA A 174 -40.34 -16.48 17.58
CA ALA A 174 -39.09 -15.76 17.36
C ALA A 174 -38.27 -15.64 18.66
N ALA A 175 -38.94 -15.39 19.79
CA ALA A 175 -38.29 -15.34 21.11
C ALA A 175 -37.72 -16.71 21.54
N GLU A 176 -38.45 -17.80 21.29
CA GLU A 176 -37.97 -19.18 21.51
C GLU A 176 -36.77 -19.51 20.62
N ALA A 177 -36.84 -19.16 19.32
CA ALA A 177 -35.72 -19.35 18.40
C ALA A 177 -34.48 -18.55 18.84
N LEU A 178 -34.66 -17.33 19.36
CA LEU A 178 -33.56 -16.52 19.89
C LEU A 178 -32.90 -17.17 21.11
N GLU A 179 -33.68 -17.74 22.03
CA GLU A 179 -33.13 -18.43 23.21
C GLU A 179 -32.29 -19.65 22.81
N GLU A 180 -32.80 -20.45 21.87
CA GLU A 180 -32.11 -21.61 21.33
C GLU A 180 -30.80 -21.22 20.62
N LEU A 181 -30.87 -20.26 19.70
CA LEU A 181 -29.73 -19.84 18.89
C LEU A 181 -28.68 -19.07 19.70
N SER A 182 -29.08 -18.37 20.77
CA SER A 182 -28.15 -17.70 21.69
C SER A 182 -27.55 -18.64 22.74
N LYS A 183 -27.87 -19.94 22.69
CA LYS A 183 -27.43 -20.96 23.67
C LYS A 183 -27.71 -20.52 25.12
N GLY A 184 -28.85 -19.86 25.34
CA GLY A 184 -29.29 -19.40 26.67
C GLY A 184 -28.65 -18.09 27.16
N GLN A 185 -27.87 -17.39 26.33
CA GLN A 185 -27.38 -16.04 26.66
C GLN A 185 -28.55 -15.05 26.81
N ILE A 186 -29.57 -15.16 25.96
CA ILE A 186 -30.85 -14.47 26.08
C ILE A 186 -31.90 -15.53 26.37
N ARG A 187 -32.66 -15.37 27.45
CA ARG A 187 -33.66 -16.36 27.90
C ARG A 187 -35.07 -15.82 27.75
N PHE A 188 -36.01 -16.68 27.33
CA PHE A 188 -37.42 -16.33 27.23
C PHE A 188 -38.18 -16.88 28.44
N VAL A 189 -38.65 -15.98 29.31
CA VAL A 189 -39.23 -16.35 30.60
C VAL A 189 -40.66 -15.83 30.75
N ASP A 190 -41.45 -16.54 31.55
CA ASP A 190 -42.79 -16.13 31.95
C ASP A 190 -42.74 -15.51 33.36
N HIS A 191 -43.02 -14.22 33.47
CA HIS A 191 -43.00 -13.49 34.72
C HIS A 191 -44.42 -13.20 35.20
N SER A 192 -44.70 -13.43 36.49
CA SER A 192 -46.05 -13.27 37.07
C SER A 192 -46.65 -11.89 36.84
N ASP A 193 -45.81 -10.85 36.93
CA ASP A 193 -46.28 -9.45 36.94
C ASP A 193 -46.20 -8.77 35.57
N HIS A 194 -45.41 -9.31 34.65
CA HIS A 194 -45.08 -8.67 33.37
C HIS A 194 -45.33 -9.57 32.15
N GLY A 195 -45.77 -10.82 32.36
CA GLY A 195 -45.98 -11.79 31.30
C GLY A 195 -44.67 -12.27 30.68
N LYS A 196 -44.71 -12.63 29.40
CA LYS A 196 -43.58 -13.21 28.68
C LYS A 196 -42.55 -12.14 28.27
N MET A 197 -41.30 -12.33 28.69
CA MET A 197 -40.22 -11.37 28.52
C MET A 197 -38.89 -12.04 28.14
N LEU A 198 -37.98 -11.28 27.51
CA LEU A 198 -36.62 -11.72 27.21
C LEU A 198 -35.64 -11.12 28.22
N ILE A 199 -34.71 -11.94 28.72
CA ILE A 199 -33.72 -11.52 29.73
C ILE A 199 -32.34 -12.02 29.34
N GLN A 200 -31.37 -11.11 29.29
CA GLN A 200 -29.95 -11.44 29.27
C GLN A 200 -29.39 -11.26 30.68
N PRO A 201 -29.18 -12.35 31.45
CA PRO A 201 -28.67 -12.25 32.82
C PRO A 201 -27.24 -11.71 32.82
N ASN A 202 -26.89 -10.93 33.84
CA ASN A 202 -25.51 -10.50 34.02
C ASN A 202 -24.62 -11.71 34.39
N PRO A 203 -23.58 -12.04 33.61
CA PRO A 203 -22.72 -13.20 33.86
C PRO A 203 -22.00 -13.13 35.22
N ALA A 204 -21.85 -11.94 35.81
CA ALA A 204 -21.19 -11.77 37.12
C ALA A 204 -22.00 -12.30 38.33
N ARG A 205 -23.27 -12.73 38.15
CA ARG A 205 -24.16 -13.09 39.28
C ARG A 205 -24.97 -14.37 39.10
N SER A 206 -24.78 -15.14 38.03
CA SER A 206 -25.58 -16.33 37.75
C SER A 206 -25.23 -17.58 38.57
N SER A 207 -24.22 -17.54 39.46
CA SER A 207 -23.86 -18.70 40.31
C SER A 207 -24.71 -18.86 41.57
N ASP A 208 -25.46 -17.84 42.00
CA ASP A 208 -25.97 -17.79 43.37
C ASP A 208 -27.50 -17.78 43.42
N CYS A 209 -28.18 -18.78 42.86
CA CYS A 209 -29.61 -18.99 43.09
C CYS A 209 -30.03 -20.44 42.74
N GLN A 210 -29.36 -21.45 43.31
CA GLN A 210 -30.04 -22.73 43.55
C GLN A 210 -30.72 -22.65 44.90
N SER A 211 -32.02 -22.39 44.84
CA SER A 211 -32.94 -22.39 45.97
C SER A 211 -32.91 -23.73 46.69
N SER A 212 -32.28 -23.79 47.86
CA SER A 212 -32.56 -24.84 48.84
C SER A 212 -33.95 -24.58 49.43
N SER A 213 -34.92 -25.37 49.02
CA SER A 213 -36.18 -25.56 49.71
C SER A 213 -36.35 -27.04 50.02
N ALA A 214 -36.37 -27.37 51.32
CA ALA A 214 -37.03 -28.49 52.00
C ALA A 214 -36.21 -28.87 53.24
N ALA A 215 -36.76 -29.18 54.41
CA ALA A 215 -38.10 -29.04 54.94
C ALA A 215 -37.97 -29.22 56.46
N THR A 216 -38.69 -28.43 57.24
CA THR A 216 -38.98 -28.70 58.64
C THR A 216 -40.11 -29.72 58.72
N SER A 217 -39.84 -30.89 59.32
CA SER A 217 -40.71 -31.63 60.25
C SER A 217 -40.04 -32.91 60.70
#